data_AF-S4RXI1-F1
#
_entry.id   AF-S4RXI1-F1
#
_cell.length_a   1.000
_cell.length_b   1.000
_cell.length_c   1.000
_cell.angle_alpha   90.00
_cell.angle_beta   90.00
_cell.angle_gamma   90.00
#
_symmetry.space_group_name_H-M   'P 1'
#
loop_
_entity.id
_entity.type
_entity.pdbx_description
1 polymer ?
#
loop_
_entity_poly.entity_id
_entity_poly.type
_entity_poly.pdbx_seq_one_letter_code
_entity_poly.pdbx_strand_id
1 'polypeptide(L)'
;IPVLAQVRLVMVCRMAKPEEVLVVENDQGEVVREFMKDTDSISLYKNMRETLGAVYLTHLDYTDTERIMTEKLQAQVSGVEWSWKNLNTLCWAIGSISGAMHEEDEKRFLVTVIKDLLGLCEQKRGKDNKAIVASNIMYVVGQYPRFLRAHWKFLKTVVNKLFEFMHAETHDGVQDMACDTFIKIAQKCRRHFVQVQAGEVMPFIDEILNGINTIICDLQPQQVHTFYEAVGYMIGAQTDQVLQERLIEKYMLLPNQVWDSIIHQATK
;
A
#
# COMPACT_ATOMS: atom_id res chain seq x y z
N ILE A 1 9.10 27.53 -17.17
CA ILE A 1 8.31 28.75 -16.83
C ILE A 1 8.25 28.85 -15.29
N PRO A 2 8.80 29.91 -14.67
CA PRO A 2 8.95 30.01 -13.20
C PRO A 2 7.65 29.84 -12.43
N VAL A 3 6.53 30.32 -12.99
CA VAL A 3 5.19 30.21 -12.37
C VAL A 3 4.73 28.75 -12.27
N LEU A 4 5.00 27.91 -13.28
CA LEU A 4 4.58 26.50 -13.25
C LEU A 4 5.33 25.70 -12.19
N ALA A 5 6.61 26.00 -11.95
CA ALA A 5 7.38 25.38 -10.87
C ALA A 5 6.81 25.76 -9.49
N GLN A 6 6.39 27.02 -9.31
CA GLN A 6 5.71 27.45 -8.08
C GLN A 6 4.35 26.77 -7.90
N VAL A 7 3.58 26.62 -8.98
CA VAL A 7 2.30 25.90 -8.94
C VAL A 7 2.53 24.43 -8.55
N ARG A 8 3.51 23.74 -9.14
CA ARG A 8 3.88 22.36 -8.73
C ARG A 8 4.20 22.28 -7.24
N LEU A 9 5.02 23.19 -6.74
CA LEU A 9 5.37 23.26 -5.32
C LEU A 9 4.14 23.41 -4.43
N VAL A 10 3.22 24.32 -4.78
CA VAL A 10 1.97 24.54 -4.03
C VAL A 10 1.09 23.30 -4.06
N MET A 11 0.93 22.67 -5.23
CA MET A 11 0.13 21.46 -5.40
C MET A 11 0.67 20.28 -4.57
N VAL A 12 2.00 20.09 -4.55
CA VAL A 12 2.65 19.06 -3.72
C VAL A 12 2.45 19.35 -2.23
N CYS A 13 2.67 20.60 -1.79
CA CYS A 13 2.56 20.97 -0.37
C CYS A 13 1.12 20.95 0.17
N ARG A 14 0.11 21.10 -0.70
CA ARG A 14 -1.31 21.24 -0.31
C ARG A 14 -2.19 20.10 -0.80
N MET A 15 -1.59 18.96 -1.17
CA MET A 15 -2.35 17.82 -1.67
C MET A 15 -3.44 17.41 -0.67
N ALA A 16 -4.66 17.25 -1.18
CA ALA A 16 -5.79 16.77 -0.39
C ALA A 16 -5.64 15.28 -0.07
N LYS A 17 -6.24 14.84 1.04
CA LYS A 17 -6.16 13.46 1.49
C LYS A 17 -6.89 12.52 0.51
N PRO A 18 -6.26 11.43 0.04
CA PRO A 18 -6.91 10.42 -0.78
C PRO A 18 -7.83 9.51 0.04
N GLU A 19 -8.82 8.89 -0.61
CA GLU A 19 -9.82 8.06 0.09
C GLU A 19 -9.24 6.77 0.70
N GLU A 20 -8.10 6.30 0.17
CA GLU A 20 -7.43 5.09 0.65
C GLU A 20 -6.66 5.31 1.96
N VAL A 21 -6.45 6.56 2.39
CA VAL A 21 -5.73 6.88 3.63
C VAL A 21 -6.72 7.00 4.79
N LEU A 22 -6.67 6.01 5.68
CA LEU A 22 -7.55 5.89 6.85
C LEU A 22 -6.89 6.40 8.15
N VAL A 23 -5.58 6.60 8.17
CA VAL A 23 -4.83 7.07 9.35
C VAL A 23 -4.60 8.57 9.23
N VAL A 24 -5.15 9.35 10.16
CA VAL A 24 -5.10 10.82 10.13
C VAL A 24 -4.80 11.41 11.51
N GLU A 25 -4.30 12.64 11.53
CA GLU A 25 -4.16 13.45 12.74
C GLU A 25 -5.49 14.15 13.03
N ASN A 26 -6.04 14.00 14.23
CA ASN A 26 -7.23 14.71 14.68
C ASN A 26 -6.90 16.13 15.21
N ASP A 27 -7.92 16.93 15.54
CA ASP A 27 -7.75 18.29 16.06
C ASP A 27 -6.99 18.36 17.40
N GLN A 28 -6.83 17.23 18.09
CA GLN A 28 -6.11 17.09 19.36
C GLN A 28 -4.63 16.69 19.15
N GLY A 29 -4.20 16.48 17.89
CA GLY A 29 -2.84 16.05 17.55
C GLY A 29 -2.60 14.55 17.77
N GLU A 30 -3.65 13.75 17.90
CA GLU A 30 -3.56 12.29 18.02
C GLU A 30 -3.78 11.63 16.66
N VAL A 31 -3.06 10.53 16.43
CA VAL A 31 -3.24 9.72 15.23
C VAL A 31 -4.40 8.77 15.46
N VAL A 32 -5.43 8.89 14.63
CA VAL A 32 -6.69 8.16 14.73
C VAL A 32 -7.06 7.50 13.41
N ARG A 33 -7.95 6.51 13.49
CA ARG A 33 -8.61 5.91 12.33
C ARG A 33 -9.82 6.75 11.93
N GLU A 34 -9.88 7.15 10.67
CA GLU A 34 -11.04 7.82 10.09
C GLU A 34 -12.03 6.80 9.52
N PHE A 35 -13.28 6.83 10.01
CA PHE A 35 -14.35 5.93 9.56
C PHE A 35 -15.26 6.57 8.51
N MET A 36 -15.40 7.90 8.53
CA MET A 36 -16.28 8.63 7.64
C MET A 36 -15.50 9.17 6.44
N LYS A 37 -15.98 8.86 5.24
CA LYS A 37 -15.42 9.43 4.02
C LYS A 37 -15.94 10.85 3.81
N ASP A 38 -15.05 11.84 3.81
CA ASP A 38 -15.37 13.20 3.40
C ASP A 38 -15.44 13.29 1.86
N THR A 39 -16.65 13.40 1.32
CA THR A 39 -16.91 13.49 -0.13
C THR A 39 -16.28 14.72 -0.77
N ASP A 40 -16.18 15.83 -0.04
CA ASP A 40 -15.63 17.08 -0.57
C ASP A 40 -14.11 16.98 -0.70
N SER A 41 -13.45 16.43 0.33
CA SER A 41 -12.01 16.12 0.29
C SER A 41 -11.68 15.12 -0.82
N ILE A 42 -12.51 14.11 -1.06
CA ILE A 42 -12.32 13.13 -2.14
C ILE A 42 -12.46 13.80 -3.52
N SER A 43 -13.45 14.67 -3.70
CA SER A 43 -13.64 15.44 -4.92
C SER A 43 -12.44 16.36 -5.18
N LEU A 44 -11.99 17.08 -4.15
CA LEU A 44 -10.80 17.93 -4.21
C LEU A 44 -9.55 17.12 -4.59
N TYR A 45 -9.33 15.96 -3.96
CA TYR A 45 -8.20 15.09 -4.29
C TYR A 45 -8.23 14.65 -5.77
N LYS A 46 -9.39 14.26 -6.30
CA LYS A 46 -9.53 13.89 -7.73
C LYS A 46 -9.16 15.06 -8.64
N ASN A 47 -9.66 16.27 -8.37
CA ASN A 47 -9.33 17.48 -9.13
C ASN A 47 -7.82 17.81 -9.05
N MET A 48 -7.23 17.68 -7.86
CA MET A 48 -5.80 17.92 -7.66
C MET A 48 -4.94 16.89 -8.38
N ARG A 49 -5.33 15.61 -8.36
CA ARG A 49 -4.67 14.52 -9.08
C ARG A 49 -4.70 14.74 -10.58
N GLU A 50 -5.83 15.15 -11.15
CA GLU A 50 -5.94 15.45 -12.57
C GLU A 50 -5.03 16.62 -12.98
N THR A 51 -4.97 17.65 -12.14
CA THR A 51 -4.13 18.83 -12.36
C THR A 51 -2.63 18.52 -12.25
N LEU A 52 -2.23 17.78 -11.21
CA LEU A 52 -0.82 17.49 -10.89
C LEU A 52 -0.25 16.34 -11.74
N GLY A 53 -0.95 15.22 -11.80
CA GLY A 53 -0.48 13.96 -12.38
C GLY A 53 -1.02 13.68 -13.78
N ALA A 54 -2.33 13.67 -13.95
CA ALA A 54 -2.92 13.01 -15.11
C ALA A 54 -3.00 13.88 -16.40
N VAL A 55 -2.97 15.21 -16.31
CA VAL A 55 -3.29 16.03 -17.51
C VAL A 55 -2.33 17.20 -17.79
N TYR A 56 -1.68 17.82 -16.79
CA TYR A 56 -0.97 19.09 -17.06
C TYR A 56 0.46 19.18 -16.50
N LEU A 57 0.68 19.23 -15.18
CA LEU A 57 1.97 19.75 -14.69
C LEU A 57 3.16 18.79 -14.81
N THR A 58 2.95 17.48 -14.58
CA THR A 58 4.01 16.47 -14.66
C THR A 58 4.35 16.13 -16.11
N HIS A 59 3.36 16.08 -17.00
CA HIS A 59 3.61 15.91 -18.44
C HIS A 59 4.35 17.11 -19.05
N LEU A 60 4.13 18.33 -18.55
CA LEU A 60 4.80 19.53 -19.04
C LEU A 60 6.29 19.59 -18.67
N ASP A 61 6.68 19.08 -17.48
CA ASP A 61 8.08 19.01 -17.05
C ASP A 61 8.19 18.01 -15.88
N TYR A 62 8.42 16.74 -16.22
CA TYR A 62 8.54 15.69 -15.21
C TYR A 62 9.83 15.83 -14.40
N THR A 63 10.88 16.43 -14.98
CA THR A 63 12.18 16.60 -14.33
C THR A 63 12.07 17.57 -13.16
N ASP A 64 11.36 18.68 -13.35
CA ASP A 64 11.10 19.63 -12.25
C ASP A 64 10.18 19.03 -11.18
N THR A 65 9.15 18.26 -11.56
CA THR A 65 8.29 17.55 -10.58
C THR A 65 9.09 16.52 -9.77
N GLU A 66 9.89 15.67 -10.43
CA GLU A 66 10.76 14.67 -9.78
C GLU A 66 11.72 15.36 -8.80
N ARG A 67 12.39 16.42 -9.24
CA ARG A 67 13.31 17.21 -8.42
C ARG A 67 12.63 17.77 -7.16
N ILE A 68 11.48 18.43 -7.29
CA ILE A 68 10.74 19.00 -6.16
C ILE A 68 10.34 17.93 -5.15
N MET A 69 9.81 16.79 -5.63
CA MET A 69 9.39 15.69 -4.75
C MET A 69 10.59 15.03 -4.05
N THR A 70 11.70 14.82 -4.76
CA THR A 70 12.92 14.24 -4.18
C THR A 70 13.58 15.18 -3.16
N GLU A 71 13.70 16.48 -3.45
CA GLU A 71 14.24 17.47 -2.51
C GLU A 71 13.41 17.51 -1.21
N LYS A 72 12.08 17.49 -1.34
CA LYS A 72 11.18 17.44 -0.18
C LYS A 72 11.29 16.15 0.62
N LEU A 73 11.41 15.01 -0.06
CA LEU A 73 11.57 13.72 0.62
C LEU A 73 12.87 13.70 1.42
N GLN A 74 13.96 14.21 0.85
CA GLN A 74 15.24 14.33 1.53
C GLN A 74 15.17 15.29 2.73
N ALA A 75 14.40 16.38 2.65
CA ALA A 75 14.13 17.25 3.78
C ALA A 75 13.32 16.56 4.91
N GLN A 76 12.46 15.59 4.58
CA GLN A 76 11.78 14.75 5.59
C GLN A 76 12.73 13.75 6.24
N VAL A 77 13.57 13.06 5.45
CA VAL A 77 14.52 12.04 5.92
C VAL A 77 15.61 12.65 6.81
N SER A 78 16.18 13.78 6.39
CA SER A 78 17.18 14.53 7.17
C SER A 78 16.61 15.14 8.46
N GLY A 79 15.30 15.25 8.57
CA GLY A 79 14.61 15.83 9.72
C GLY A 79 14.46 17.36 9.68
N VAL A 80 14.97 18.03 8.64
CA VAL A 80 14.93 19.50 8.52
C VAL A 80 13.49 20.03 8.44
N GLU A 81 12.64 19.38 7.66
CA GLU A 81 11.23 19.77 7.49
C GLU A 81 10.24 18.73 8.03
N TRP A 82 10.69 17.85 8.93
CA TRP A 82 9.88 16.73 9.41
C TRP A 82 8.59 17.20 10.07
N SER A 83 7.46 16.80 9.49
CA SER A 83 6.15 16.84 10.13
C SER A 83 5.21 15.82 9.48
N TRP A 84 4.21 15.34 10.22
CA TRP A 84 3.22 14.41 9.67
C TRP A 84 2.51 14.99 8.45
N LYS A 85 2.11 16.26 8.55
CA LYS A 85 1.47 16.99 7.45
C LYS A 85 2.34 17.05 6.20
N ASN A 86 3.64 17.40 6.33
CA ASN A 86 4.53 17.53 5.18
C ASN A 86 4.81 16.17 4.52
N LEU A 87 5.00 15.12 5.32
CA LEU A 87 5.17 13.76 4.77
C LEU A 87 3.89 13.31 4.06
N ASN A 88 2.73 13.48 4.70
CA ASN A 88 1.44 13.09 4.16
C ASN A 88 1.18 13.74 2.80
N THR A 89 1.21 15.08 2.71
CA THR A 89 0.91 15.78 1.45
C THR A 89 1.92 15.42 0.35
N LEU A 90 3.19 15.23 0.69
CA LEU A 90 4.21 14.76 -0.24
C LEU A 90 3.90 13.35 -0.76
N CYS A 91 3.62 12.39 0.11
CA CYS A 91 3.34 11.02 -0.29
C CYS A 91 2.01 10.89 -1.07
N TRP A 92 1.00 11.70 -0.71
CA TRP A 92 -0.24 11.80 -1.47
C TRP A 92 0.01 12.34 -2.88
N ALA A 93 0.84 13.37 -3.00
CA ALA A 93 1.27 13.91 -4.28
C ALA A 93 2.05 12.89 -5.10
N ILE A 94 3.01 12.18 -4.50
CA ILE A 94 3.76 11.10 -5.14
C ILE A 94 2.81 10.01 -5.65
N GLY A 95 1.86 9.52 -4.85
CA GLY A 95 0.91 8.50 -5.32
C GLY A 95 -0.01 9.00 -6.44
N SER A 96 -0.36 10.30 -6.43
CA SER A 96 -1.29 10.87 -7.41
C SER A 96 -0.73 10.95 -8.84
N ILE A 97 0.60 11.05 -8.99
CA ILE A 97 1.27 11.14 -10.31
C ILE A 97 1.53 9.78 -10.95
N SER A 98 1.00 8.69 -10.38
CA SER A 98 1.14 7.34 -10.95
C SER A 98 0.67 7.28 -12.40
N GLY A 99 1.54 6.79 -13.29
CA GLY A 99 1.30 6.70 -14.73
C GLY A 99 1.63 7.96 -15.53
N ALA A 100 2.00 9.08 -14.89
CA ALA A 100 2.37 10.33 -15.57
C ALA A 100 3.81 10.30 -16.15
N MET A 101 4.64 9.38 -15.67
CA MET A 101 6.05 9.23 -16.07
C MET A 101 6.23 8.01 -16.99
N HIS A 102 7.29 8.03 -17.80
CA HIS A 102 7.76 6.85 -18.53
C HIS A 102 8.24 5.77 -17.55
N GLU A 103 8.14 4.50 -17.95
CA GLU A 103 8.39 3.36 -17.05
C GLU A 103 9.80 3.36 -16.43
N GLU A 104 10.83 3.76 -17.18
CA GLU A 104 12.21 3.80 -16.68
C GLU A 104 12.44 4.92 -15.65
N ASP A 105 11.90 6.11 -15.91
CA ASP A 105 11.98 7.24 -14.97
C ASP A 105 11.13 6.97 -13.73
N GLU A 106 9.90 6.45 -13.89
CA GLU A 106 9.03 6.03 -12.79
C GLU A 106 9.73 5.01 -11.90
N LYS A 107 10.42 4.03 -12.50
CA LYS A 107 11.21 3.04 -11.78
C LYS A 107 12.32 3.70 -10.95
N ARG A 108 13.14 4.56 -11.55
CA ARG A 108 14.23 5.24 -10.84
C ARG A 108 13.69 6.03 -9.65
N PHE A 109 12.62 6.80 -9.90
CA PHE A 109 11.97 7.62 -8.88
C PHE A 109 11.42 6.77 -7.72
N LEU A 110 10.64 5.73 -8.01
CA LEU A 110 10.02 4.89 -6.98
C LEU A 110 11.01 4.08 -6.16
N VAL A 111 12.10 3.63 -6.75
CA VAL A 111 13.16 2.93 -6.00
C VAL A 111 13.72 3.84 -4.90
N THR A 112 13.94 5.12 -5.20
CA THR A 112 14.40 6.10 -4.22
C THR A 112 13.33 6.36 -3.17
N VAL A 113 12.09 6.65 -3.60
CA VAL A 113 10.98 6.95 -2.68
C VAL A 113 10.72 5.81 -1.70
N ILE A 114 10.59 4.57 -2.18
CA ILE A 114 10.27 3.42 -1.32
C ILE A 114 11.40 3.15 -0.33
N LYS A 115 12.67 3.25 -0.76
CA LYS A 115 13.82 3.07 0.13
C LYS A 115 13.88 4.12 1.22
N ASP A 116 13.70 5.39 0.85
CA ASP A 116 13.72 6.50 1.80
C ASP A 116 12.57 6.39 2.81
N LEU A 117 11.36 6.03 2.36
CA LEU A 117 10.22 5.82 3.26
C LEU A 117 10.39 4.62 4.19
N LEU A 118 10.92 3.49 3.69
CA LEU A 118 11.23 2.33 4.53
C LEU A 118 12.30 2.67 5.58
N GLY A 119 13.37 3.35 5.18
CA GLY A 119 14.41 3.81 6.11
C GLY A 119 13.87 4.80 7.15
N LEU A 120 12.98 5.70 6.74
CA LEU A 120 12.29 6.62 7.64
C LEU A 120 11.40 5.87 8.64
N CYS A 121 10.73 4.80 8.21
CA CYS A 121 9.89 3.95 9.07
C CYS A 121 10.71 3.23 10.16
N GLU A 122 11.96 2.88 9.86
CA GLU A 122 12.89 2.28 10.81
C GLU A 122 13.49 3.33 11.76
N GLN A 123 13.81 4.52 11.24
CA GLN A 123 14.42 5.61 12.00
C GLN A 123 13.45 6.23 13.02
N LYS A 124 12.18 6.42 12.65
CA LYS A 124 11.20 7.10 13.50
C LYS A 124 10.69 6.18 14.61
N ARG A 125 10.69 6.71 15.83
CA ARG A 125 10.21 6.04 17.05
C ARG A 125 8.82 6.54 17.41
N GLY A 126 8.06 5.72 18.14
CA GLY A 126 6.71 6.03 18.56
C GLY A 126 5.64 5.46 17.63
N LYS A 127 4.54 5.02 18.22
CA LYS A 127 3.39 4.39 17.56
C LYS A 127 2.80 5.29 16.47
N ASP A 128 2.56 6.55 16.80
CA ASP A 128 1.95 7.53 15.89
C ASP A 128 2.83 7.82 14.68
N ASN A 129 4.13 8.07 14.90
CA ASN A 129 5.08 8.26 13.82
C ASN A 129 5.14 7.06 12.88
N LYS A 130 5.17 5.84 13.43
CA LYS A 130 5.18 4.61 12.63
C LYS A 130 3.88 4.44 11.84
N ALA A 131 2.73 4.74 12.45
CA ALA A 131 1.44 4.66 11.78
C ALA A 131 1.36 5.63 10.58
N ILE A 132 1.84 6.86 10.75
CA ILE A 132 1.89 7.87 9.67
C ILE A 132 2.87 7.47 8.55
N VAL A 133 4.05 6.95 8.87
CA VAL A 133 4.99 6.52 7.80
C VAL A 133 4.45 5.27 7.09
N ALA A 134 3.88 4.31 7.82
CA ALA A 134 3.29 3.10 7.26
C ALA A 134 2.11 3.44 6.32
N SER A 135 1.20 4.33 6.73
CA SER A 135 0.06 4.75 5.90
C SER A 135 0.51 5.35 4.58
N ASN A 136 1.57 6.17 4.61
CA ASN A 136 2.15 6.76 3.41
C ASN A 136 2.84 5.73 2.50
N ILE A 137 3.60 4.78 3.06
CA ILE A 137 4.19 3.68 2.27
C ILE A 137 3.08 2.89 1.57
N MET A 138 2.07 2.45 2.33
CA MET A 138 0.95 1.65 1.84
C MET A 138 0.20 2.37 0.71
N TYR A 139 -0.07 3.66 0.91
CA TYR A 139 -0.70 4.48 -0.11
C TYR A 139 0.14 4.55 -1.39
N VAL A 140 1.43 4.92 -1.30
CA VAL A 140 2.31 5.04 -2.47
C VAL A 140 2.37 3.71 -3.21
N VAL A 141 2.77 2.62 -2.56
CA VAL A 141 2.91 1.31 -3.24
C VAL A 141 1.60 0.81 -3.85
N GLY A 142 0.46 1.10 -3.21
CA GLY A 142 -0.87 0.77 -3.73
C GLY A 142 -1.27 1.54 -5.00
N GLN A 143 -0.66 2.69 -5.27
CA GLN A 143 -0.90 3.45 -6.51
C GLN A 143 -0.03 3.00 -7.68
N TYR A 144 1.03 2.21 -7.47
CA TYR A 144 2.02 1.86 -8.51
C TYR A 144 2.08 0.36 -8.87
N PRO A 145 0.96 -0.26 -9.31
CA PRO A 145 0.95 -1.68 -9.69
C PRO A 145 1.77 -1.98 -10.96
N ARG A 146 2.04 -0.99 -11.81
CA ARG A 146 2.91 -1.15 -12.98
C ARG A 146 4.35 -1.47 -12.56
N PHE A 147 4.90 -0.65 -11.65
CA PHE A 147 6.21 -0.85 -11.05
C PHE A 147 6.31 -2.20 -10.33
N LEU A 148 5.33 -2.53 -9.47
CA LEU A 148 5.34 -3.78 -8.70
C LEU A 148 5.35 -5.03 -9.59
N ARG A 149 4.63 -5.01 -10.72
CA ARG A 149 4.66 -6.12 -11.70
C ARG A 149 6.02 -6.30 -12.37
N ALA A 150 6.74 -5.21 -12.64
CA ALA A 150 8.06 -5.28 -13.26
C ALA A 150 9.19 -5.64 -12.28
N HIS A 151 8.94 -5.57 -10.96
CA HIS A 151 9.97 -5.67 -9.93
C HIS A 151 9.59 -6.62 -8.79
N TRP A 152 9.72 -7.92 -9.04
CA TRP A 152 9.35 -8.97 -8.09
C TRP A 152 9.92 -8.77 -6.68
N LYS A 153 11.22 -8.50 -6.54
CA LYS A 153 11.85 -8.30 -5.22
C LYS A 153 11.16 -7.20 -4.42
N PHE A 154 10.80 -6.09 -5.08
CA PHE A 154 10.06 -5.01 -4.44
C PHE A 154 8.64 -5.45 -4.07
N LEU A 155 7.93 -6.15 -4.96
CA LEU A 155 6.61 -6.69 -4.66
C LEU A 155 6.63 -7.61 -3.43
N LYS A 156 7.56 -8.57 -3.36
CA LYS A 156 7.72 -9.48 -2.21
C LYS A 156 8.05 -8.71 -0.93
N THR A 157 8.97 -7.76 -0.97
CA THR A 157 9.31 -6.90 0.19
C THR A 157 8.10 -6.09 0.67
N VAL A 158 7.36 -5.46 -0.24
CA VAL A 158 6.17 -4.67 0.11
C VAL A 158 5.12 -5.55 0.75
N VAL A 159 4.81 -6.72 0.18
CA VAL A 159 3.80 -7.63 0.73
C VAL A 159 4.20 -8.14 2.13
N ASN A 160 5.46 -8.52 2.34
CA ASN A 160 5.93 -8.88 3.67
C ASN A 160 5.81 -7.72 4.66
N LYS A 161 6.05 -6.49 4.21
CA LYS A 161 5.85 -5.30 5.06
C LYS A 161 4.38 -5.06 5.38
N LEU A 162 3.46 -5.35 4.46
CA LEU A 162 2.02 -5.34 4.76
C LEU A 162 1.67 -6.38 5.83
N PHE A 163 2.24 -7.58 5.78
CA PHE A 163 2.04 -8.59 6.84
C PHE A 163 2.60 -8.11 8.18
N GLU A 164 3.77 -7.48 8.22
CA GLU A 164 4.26 -6.84 9.44
C GLU A 164 3.30 -5.75 9.96
N PHE A 165 2.68 -4.97 9.07
CA PHE A 165 1.69 -3.97 9.45
C PHE A 165 0.34 -4.57 9.89
N MET A 166 0.02 -5.80 9.48
CA MET A 166 -1.14 -6.56 9.99
C MET A 166 -0.94 -6.99 11.45
N HIS A 167 0.31 -7.26 11.85
CA HIS A 167 0.69 -7.51 13.25
C HIS A 167 0.88 -6.25 14.10
N ALA A 168 0.68 -5.06 13.52
CA ALA A 168 0.87 -3.84 14.27
C ALA A 168 -0.23 -3.72 15.33
N GLU A 169 0.04 -4.23 16.54
CA GLU A 169 -0.73 -4.06 17.80
C GLU A 169 -0.97 -2.57 18.17
N THR A 170 -0.49 -1.67 17.33
CA THR A 170 -0.29 -0.27 17.62
C THR A 170 -1.31 0.63 16.95
N HIS A 171 -2.12 0.27 15.95
CA HIS A 171 -3.15 1.21 15.47
C HIS A 171 -4.18 0.53 14.55
N ASP A 172 -5.46 0.51 14.93
CA ASP A 172 -6.53 -0.17 14.17
C ASP A 172 -6.57 0.24 12.70
N GLY A 173 -6.42 1.55 12.42
CA GLY A 173 -6.42 2.06 11.03
C GLY A 173 -5.25 1.58 10.17
N VAL A 174 -4.13 1.11 10.76
CA VAL A 174 -2.99 0.58 10.01
C VAL A 174 -3.28 -0.82 9.51
N GLN A 175 -3.90 -1.67 10.33
CA GLN A 175 -4.27 -3.03 9.93
C GLN A 175 -5.30 -3.02 8.77
N ASP A 176 -6.30 -2.13 8.84
CA ASP A 176 -7.28 -1.97 7.77
C ASP A 176 -6.62 -1.51 6.46
N MET A 177 -5.76 -0.47 6.54
CA MET A 177 -5.02 -0.02 5.37
C MET A 177 -4.09 -1.10 4.80
N ALA A 178 -3.50 -1.95 5.64
CA ALA A 178 -2.66 -3.05 5.19
C ALA A 178 -3.47 -4.09 4.41
N CYS A 179 -4.66 -4.45 4.91
CA CYS A 179 -5.58 -5.37 4.23
C CYS A 179 -6.10 -4.78 2.91
N ASP A 180 -6.54 -3.52 2.93
CA ASP A 180 -7.05 -2.81 1.74
C ASP A 180 -5.97 -2.61 0.67
N THR A 181 -4.74 -2.35 1.09
CA THR A 181 -3.59 -2.27 0.17
C THR A 181 -3.22 -3.65 -0.37
N PHE A 182 -3.24 -4.68 0.48
CA PHE A 182 -2.93 -6.05 0.08
C PHE A 182 -3.89 -6.56 -0.99
N ILE A 183 -5.22 -6.39 -0.79
CA ILE A 183 -6.22 -6.79 -1.79
C ILE A 183 -6.08 -6.00 -3.10
N LYS A 184 -5.78 -4.70 -3.04
CA LYS A 184 -5.54 -3.87 -4.23
C LYS A 184 -4.32 -4.36 -5.02
N ILE A 185 -3.22 -4.71 -4.34
CA ILE A 185 -2.04 -5.31 -4.96
C ILE A 185 -2.38 -6.69 -5.53
N ALA A 186 -3.08 -7.54 -4.78
CA ALA A 186 -3.48 -8.88 -5.22
C ALA A 186 -4.30 -8.81 -6.52
N GLN A 187 -5.31 -7.95 -6.59
CA GLN A 187 -6.14 -7.77 -7.79
C GLN A 187 -5.32 -7.37 -9.02
N LYS A 188 -4.33 -6.48 -8.87
CA LYS A 188 -3.53 -5.97 -9.99
C LYS A 188 -2.32 -6.84 -10.34
N CYS A 189 -1.79 -7.60 -9.37
CA CYS A 189 -0.53 -8.35 -9.51
C CYS A 189 -0.69 -9.88 -9.39
N ARG A 190 -1.92 -10.40 -9.19
CA ARG A 190 -2.28 -11.82 -8.93
C ARG A 190 -1.43 -12.89 -9.61
N ARG A 191 -1.14 -12.74 -10.92
CA ARG A 191 -0.35 -13.73 -11.68
C ARG A 191 1.07 -13.94 -11.14
N HIS A 192 1.68 -12.89 -10.55
CA HIS A 192 3.04 -12.98 -10.03
C HIS A 192 3.13 -13.86 -8.77
N PHE A 193 2.02 -14.00 -8.03
CA PHE A 193 1.98 -14.79 -6.80
C PHE A 193 1.90 -16.30 -7.07
N VAL A 194 1.27 -16.71 -8.17
CA VAL A 194 1.07 -18.13 -8.53
C VAL A 194 2.17 -18.67 -9.43
N GLN A 195 3.05 -17.81 -9.93
CA GLN A 195 4.20 -18.18 -10.75
C GLN A 195 5.46 -18.25 -9.90
N VAL A 196 6.37 -19.18 -10.22
CA VAL A 196 7.71 -19.20 -9.64
C VAL A 196 8.50 -18.02 -10.22
N GLN A 197 8.97 -17.15 -9.35
CA GLN A 197 9.68 -15.92 -9.73
C GLN A 197 11.19 -16.16 -9.77
N ALA A 198 11.92 -15.31 -10.50
CA ALA A 198 13.36 -15.47 -10.66
C ALA A 198 14.09 -15.41 -9.30
N GLY A 199 14.79 -16.50 -8.95
CA GLY A 199 15.52 -16.63 -7.69
C GLY A 199 14.70 -17.22 -6.53
N GLU A 200 13.43 -17.56 -6.75
CA GLU A 200 12.57 -18.24 -5.77
C GLU A 200 12.47 -19.73 -6.09
N VAL A 201 12.25 -20.56 -5.05
CA VAL A 201 12.12 -22.02 -5.20
C VAL A 201 10.67 -22.48 -5.36
N MET A 202 9.70 -21.64 -5.00
CA MET A 202 8.27 -21.93 -5.09
C MET A 202 7.46 -20.65 -5.36
N PRO A 203 6.21 -20.77 -5.80
CA PRO A 203 5.31 -19.64 -5.90
C PRO A 203 5.08 -19.00 -4.53
N PHE A 204 5.02 -17.67 -4.49
CA PHE A 204 4.83 -16.96 -3.22
C PHE A 204 3.47 -17.23 -2.57
N ILE A 205 2.47 -17.65 -3.35
CA ILE A 205 1.18 -18.07 -2.79
C ILE A 205 1.32 -19.27 -1.84
N ASP A 206 2.24 -20.20 -2.10
CA ASP A 206 2.48 -21.33 -1.19
C ASP A 206 3.10 -20.84 0.13
N GLU A 207 4.02 -19.88 0.10
CA GLU A 207 4.55 -19.24 1.31
C GLU A 207 3.44 -18.57 2.13
N ILE A 208 2.53 -17.83 1.47
CA ILE A 208 1.39 -17.16 2.11
C ILE A 208 0.45 -18.19 2.75
N LEU A 209 0.08 -19.25 2.04
CA LEU A 209 -0.84 -20.28 2.55
C LEU A 209 -0.23 -21.05 3.73
N ASN A 210 1.08 -21.33 3.70
CA ASN A 210 1.76 -21.99 4.81
C ASN A 210 1.86 -21.07 6.05
N GLY A 211 2.00 -19.77 5.85
CA GLY A 211 2.05 -18.75 6.91
C GLY A 211 0.70 -18.14 7.30
N ILE A 212 -0.42 -18.62 6.75
CA ILE A 212 -1.71 -17.92 6.87
C ILE A 212 -2.12 -17.71 8.34
N ASN A 213 -1.99 -18.74 9.17
CA ASN A 213 -2.33 -18.68 10.59
C ASN A 213 -1.50 -17.65 11.34
N THR A 214 -0.22 -17.53 10.99
CA THR A 214 0.64 -16.53 11.61
C THR A 214 0.35 -15.14 11.09
N ILE A 215 -0.08 -14.95 9.84
CA ILE A 215 -0.34 -13.62 9.26
C ILE A 215 -1.65 -13.01 9.81
N ILE A 216 -2.69 -13.84 9.97
CA ILE A 216 -4.03 -13.33 10.31
C ILE A 216 -4.35 -13.34 11.81
N CYS A 217 -3.43 -13.79 12.67
CA CYS A 217 -3.73 -14.06 14.09
C CYS A 217 -4.20 -12.82 14.87
N ASP A 218 -3.73 -11.63 14.50
CA ASP A 218 -4.05 -10.37 15.17
C ASP A 218 -5.12 -9.55 14.42
N LEU A 219 -5.68 -10.11 13.35
CA LEU A 219 -6.67 -9.44 12.51
C LEU A 219 -8.10 -9.65 13.02
N GLN A 220 -8.91 -8.61 12.90
CA GLN A 220 -10.35 -8.67 13.14
C GLN A 220 -11.07 -9.46 12.06
N PRO A 221 -12.27 -10.04 12.32
CA PRO A 221 -12.98 -10.87 11.35
C PRO A 221 -13.19 -10.21 9.98
N GLN A 222 -13.51 -8.91 9.94
CA GLN A 222 -13.65 -8.18 8.68
C GLN A 222 -12.33 -8.11 7.90
N GLN A 223 -11.21 -7.88 8.57
CA GLN A 223 -9.88 -7.84 7.97
C GLN A 223 -9.45 -9.23 7.47
N VAL A 224 -9.77 -10.28 8.24
CA VAL A 224 -9.57 -11.68 7.81
C VAL A 224 -10.35 -11.95 6.53
N HIS A 225 -11.62 -11.53 6.43
CA HIS A 225 -12.40 -11.70 5.20
C HIS A 225 -11.76 -10.99 3.99
N THR A 226 -11.31 -9.75 4.15
CA THR A 226 -10.58 -9.01 3.10
C THR A 226 -9.29 -9.72 2.70
N PHE A 227 -8.54 -10.26 3.67
CA PHE A 227 -7.33 -11.04 3.41
C PHE A 227 -7.63 -12.30 2.60
N TYR A 228 -8.66 -13.05 2.99
CA TYR A 228 -9.11 -14.24 2.28
C TYR A 228 -9.56 -13.90 0.84
N GLU A 229 -10.31 -12.82 0.65
CA GLU A 229 -10.66 -12.33 -0.68
C GLU A 229 -9.42 -12.02 -1.54
N ALA A 230 -8.41 -11.36 -0.97
CA ALA A 230 -7.14 -11.08 -1.65
C ALA A 230 -6.44 -12.36 -2.14
N VAL A 231 -6.33 -13.38 -1.28
CA VAL A 231 -5.75 -14.68 -1.64
C VAL A 231 -6.61 -15.37 -2.70
N GLY A 232 -7.94 -15.25 -2.63
CA GLY A 232 -8.87 -15.73 -3.64
C GLY A 232 -8.58 -15.17 -5.05
N TYR A 233 -8.28 -13.87 -5.18
CA TYR A 233 -7.86 -13.29 -6.47
C TYR A 233 -6.57 -13.90 -7.02
N MET A 234 -5.63 -14.30 -6.15
CA MET A 234 -4.38 -14.96 -6.55
C MET A 234 -4.65 -16.38 -7.04
N ILE A 235 -5.40 -17.18 -6.27
CA ILE A 235 -5.80 -18.54 -6.66
C ILE A 235 -6.60 -18.52 -7.97
N GLY A 236 -7.50 -17.54 -8.15
CA GLY A 236 -8.25 -17.34 -9.38
C GLY A 236 -7.39 -16.97 -10.60
N ALA A 237 -6.11 -16.63 -10.41
CA ALA A 237 -5.16 -16.41 -11.50
C ALA A 237 -4.37 -17.66 -11.91
N GLN A 238 -4.48 -18.76 -11.16
CA GLN A 238 -3.88 -20.04 -11.52
C GLN A 238 -4.62 -20.64 -12.72
N THR A 239 -3.89 -20.96 -13.79
CA THR A 239 -4.46 -21.51 -15.03
C THR A 239 -4.48 -23.03 -15.05
N ASP A 240 -3.61 -23.68 -14.27
CA ASP A 240 -3.63 -25.13 -14.10
C ASP A 240 -4.69 -25.52 -13.07
N GLN A 241 -5.74 -26.21 -13.53
CA GLN A 241 -6.87 -26.58 -12.70
C GLN A 241 -6.48 -27.52 -11.54
N VAL A 242 -5.54 -28.45 -11.76
CA VAL A 242 -5.11 -29.39 -10.71
C VAL A 242 -4.34 -28.64 -9.62
N LEU A 243 -3.49 -27.69 -10.02
CA LEU A 243 -2.81 -26.83 -9.05
C LEU A 243 -3.78 -25.88 -8.35
N GLN A 244 -4.77 -25.35 -9.06
CA GLN A 244 -5.79 -24.47 -8.48
C GLN A 244 -6.61 -25.21 -7.41
N GLU A 245 -7.07 -26.43 -7.68
CA GLU A 245 -7.81 -27.26 -6.72
C GLU A 245 -6.97 -27.52 -5.45
N ARG A 246 -5.69 -27.87 -5.61
CA ARG A 246 -4.77 -28.03 -4.46
C ARG A 246 -4.58 -26.75 -3.64
N LEU A 247 -4.52 -25.59 -4.31
CA LEU A 247 -4.42 -24.30 -3.61
C LEU A 247 -5.70 -23.99 -2.85
N ILE A 248 -6.88 -24.30 -3.41
CA ILE A 248 -8.18 -24.13 -2.75
C ILE A 248 -8.27 -25.02 -1.51
N GLU A 249 -7.84 -26.29 -1.59
CA GLU A 249 -7.83 -27.19 -0.44
C GLU A 249 -6.97 -26.65 0.71
N LYS A 250 -5.75 -26.18 0.41
CA LYS A 250 -4.87 -25.55 1.40
C LYS A 250 -5.47 -24.26 1.97
N TYR A 251 -6.04 -23.41 1.10
CA TYR A 251 -6.63 -22.13 1.45
C TYR A 251 -7.83 -22.26 2.39
N MET A 252 -8.69 -23.25 2.16
CA MET A 252 -9.89 -23.49 2.96
C MET A 252 -9.65 -24.39 4.17
N LEU A 253 -8.41 -24.86 4.40
CA LEU A 253 -8.09 -25.83 5.45
C LEU A 253 -8.56 -25.36 6.84
N LEU A 254 -8.19 -24.13 7.24
CA LEU A 254 -8.55 -23.60 8.57
C LEU A 254 -10.07 -23.38 8.72
N PRO A 255 -10.76 -22.65 7.81
CA PRO A 255 -12.22 -22.52 7.89
C PRO A 255 -12.96 -23.87 7.91
N ASN A 256 -12.53 -24.83 7.10
CA ASN A 256 -13.15 -26.15 7.03
C ASN A 256 -12.96 -26.94 8.33
N GLN A 257 -11.78 -26.88 8.96
CA GLN A 257 -11.56 -27.51 10.27
C GLN A 257 -12.47 -26.92 11.36
N VAL A 258 -12.64 -25.60 11.36
CA VAL A 258 -13.56 -24.93 12.30
C VAL A 258 -15.00 -25.34 12.02
N TRP A 259 -15.41 -25.36 10.75
CA TRP A 259 -16.73 -25.81 10.33
C TRP A 259 -17.02 -27.26 10.75
N ASP A 260 -16.11 -28.18 10.47
CA ASP A 260 -16.25 -29.60 10.84
C ASP A 260 -16.38 -29.80 12.35
N SER A 261 -15.66 -29.00 13.15
CA SER A 261 -15.77 -28.99 14.62
C SER A 261 -17.14 -28.49 15.07
N ILE A 262 -17.67 -27.41 14.48
CA ILE A 262 -19.00 -26.88 14.78
C ILE A 262 -20.09 -27.91 14.42
N ILE A 263 -19.99 -28.54 13.26
CA ILE A 263 -20.94 -29.59 12.84
C ILE A 263 -20.89 -30.81 13.77
N HIS A 264 -19.69 -31.23 14.19
CA HIS A 264 -19.55 -32.33 15.16
C HIS A 264 -20.16 -31.99 16.51
N GLN A 265 -20.08 -30.73 16.96
CA GLN A 265 -20.71 -30.28 18.20
C GLN A 265 -22.24 -30.21 18.07
N ALA A 266 -22.76 -29.81 16.90
CA ALA A 266 -24.20 -29.71 16.65
C ALA A 266 -24.89 -31.07 16.41
N THR A 267 -24.13 -32.10 16.02
CA THR A 267 -24.63 -33.46 15.77
C THR A 267 -24.58 -34.35 17.02
N LYS A 268 -24.01 -33.84 18.13
CA LYS A 268 -24.09 -34.45 19.46
C LYS A 268 -25.32 -33.99 20.21
#